data_AF-A0A351SRG5-F1
#
_entry.id   AF-A0A351SRG5-F1
#
_cell.length_a   1.000
_cell.length_b   1.000
_cell.length_c   1.000
_cell.angle_alpha   90.00
_cell.angle_beta   90.00
_cell.angle_gamma   90.00
#
_symmetry.space_group_name_H-M   'P 1'
#
loop_
_entity.id
_entity.type
_entity.pdbx_description
1 polymer ?
#
loop_
_entity_poly.entity_id
_entity_poly.type
_entity_poly.pdbx_seq_one_letter_code
_entity_poly.pdbx_strand_id
1 'polypeptide(L)' 'MKQVWLNVEALSTLFNVYRSGIVKRINNIFKDGELEEKSTCAKIAQVQKENEPSVKRVYTYYNLDIIISIGFRDNSKRR' A
#
# COMPACT_ATOMS: atom_id res chain seq x y z
N MET A 1 -0.77 -21.17 -4.38
CA MET A 1 -1.18 -19.81 -4.82
C MET A 1 -0.09 -18.82 -4.39
N LYS A 2 0.40 -17.96 -5.28
CA LYS A 2 1.45 -16.98 -4.95
C LYS A 2 0.78 -15.74 -4.34
N GLN A 3 1.03 -15.45 -3.07
CA GLN A 3 0.61 -14.19 -2.46
C GLN A 3 1.54 -13.07 -2.96
N VAL A 4 0.99 -12.13 -3.72
CA VAL A 4 1.74 -10.98 -4.27
C VAL A 4 1.68 -9.85 -3.25
N TRP A 5 2.84 -9.32 -2.89
CA TRP A 5 2.99 -8.20 -1.96
C TRP A 5 3.69 -7.06 -2.69
N LEU A 6 3.05 -5.90 -2.78
CA LEU A 6 3.58 -4.69 -3.43
C LEU A 6 3.66 -3.54 -2.44
N ASN A 7 4.71 -2.73 -2.56
CA ASN A 7 4.81 -1.48 -1.83
C ASN A 7 4.03 -0.35 -2.55
N VAL A 8 3.88 0.79 -1.87
CA VAL A 8 3.23 1.99 -2.44
C VAL A 8 3.90 2.46 -3.73
N GLU A 9 5.20 2.24 -3.90
CA GLU A 9 5.94 2.64 -5.11
C GLU A 9 5.57 1.81 -6.33
N ALA A 10 5.52 0.48 -6.16
CA ALA A 10 5.11 -0.44 -7.21
C ALA A 10 3.64 -0.19 -7.59
N LEU A 11 2.76 0.02 -6.60
CA LEU A 11 1.38 0.44 -6.82
C LEU A 11 1.28 1.77 -7.58
N SER A 12 2.11 2.75 -7.20
CA SER A 12 2.17 4.06 -7.84
C SER A 12 2.55 3.95 -9.32
N THR A 13 3.51 3.08 -9.64
CA THR A 13 3.94 2.79 -11.01
C THR A 13 2.87 2.02 -11.79
N LEU A 14 2.27 1.00 -11.17
CA LEU A 14 1.27 0.13 -11.78
C LEU A 14 -0.01 0.90 -12.19
N PHE A 15 -0.48 1.78 -11.31
CA PHE A 15 -1.69 2.58 -11.55
C PHE A 15 -1.38 3.98 -12.11
N ASN A 16 -0.11 4.31 -12.31
CA ASN A 16 0.36 5.65 -12.71
C ASN A 16 -0.24 6.77 -11.82
N VAL A 17 -0.29 6.54 -10.52
CA VAL A 17 -0.89 7.44 -9.52
C VAL A 17 0.16 7.79 -8.48
N TYR A 18 0.26 9.06 -8.07
CA TYR A 18 1.19 9.48 -7.03
C TYR A 18 1.06 8.66 -5.74
N ARG A 19 2.17 8.43 -5.03
CA ARG A 19 2.17 7.72 -3.74
C ARG A 19 1.12 8.26 -2.76
N SER A 20 0.95 9.59 -2.70
CA SER A 20 -0.06 10.25 -1.87
C SER A 20 -1.49 9.83 -2.22
N GLY A 21 -1.79 9.66 -3.51
CA GLY A 21 -3.08 9.17 -4.01
C GLY A 21 -3.32 7.71 -3.62
N ILE A 22 -2.30 6.86 -3.75
CA ILE A 22 -2.36 5.45 -3.30
C ILE A 22 -2.62 5.37 -1.80
N VAL A 23 -1.85 6.10 -0.97
CA VAL A 23 -2.03 6.13 0.49
C VAL A 23 -3.43 6.61 0.87
N LYS A 24 -3.96 7.64 0.18
CA LYS A 24 -5.32 8.12 0.42
C LYS A 24 -6.38 7.07 0.10
N ARG A 25 -6.23 6.32 -1.01
CA ARG A 25 -7.17 5.24 -1.35
C ARG A 25 -7.13 4.11 -0.34
N ILE A 26 -5.93 3.70 0.06
CA ILE A 26 -5.72 2.68 1.09
C ILE A 26 -6.39 3.10 2.40
N ASN A 27 -6.19 4.34 2.84
CA ASN A 27 -6.83 4.87 4.04
C ASN A 27 -8.36 4.87 3.92
N ASN A 28 -8.90 5.24 2.76
CA ASN A 28 -10.34 5.19 2.51
C ASN A 28 -10.88 3.75 2.55
N ILE A 29 -10.18 2.76 1.99
CA ILE A 29 -10.58 1.34 2.04
C ILE A 29 -10.65 0.85 3.48
N PHE A 30 -9.67 1.20 4.31
CA PHE A 30 -9.70 0.88 5.74
C PHE A 30 -10.81 1.63 6.47
N LYS A 31 -11.08 2.88 6.09
CA LYS A 31 -12.17 3.68 6.67
C LYS A 31 -13.56 3.16 6.31
N ASP A 32 -13.72 2.61 5.11
CA ASP A 32 -14.95 1.95 4.64
C ASP A 32 -15.17 0.60 5.35
N GLY A 33 -14.13 0.03 5.97
CA GLY A 33 -14.17 -1.31 6.55
C GLY A 33 -14.17 -2.43 5.50
N GLU A 34 -13.87 -2.11 4.23
CA GLU A 34 -13.81 -3.09 3.13
C GLU A 34 -12.70 -4.13 3.34
N LEU A 35 -11.58 -3.73 3.95
CA LEU A 35 -10.44 -4.60 4.24
C LEU A 35 -9.87 -4.30 5.62
N GLU A 36 -9.33 -5.34 6.27
CA GLU A 36 -8.64 -5.19 7.55
C GLU A 36 -7.15 -4.89 7.36
N GLU A 37 -6.68 -3.80 7.99
CA GLU A 37 -5.28 -3.38 7.95
C GLU A 37 -4.33 -4.46 8.51
N LYS A 38 -4.80 -5.32 9.44
CA LYS A 38 -3.98 -6.38 10.04
C LYS A 38 -3.68 -7.56 9.10
N SER A 39 -4.59 -7.89 8.18
CA SER A 39 -4.42 -9.02 7.25
C SER A 39 -3.85 -8.61 5.90
N THR A 40 -4.03 -7.33 5.52
CA THR A 40 -3.69 -6.83 4.18
C THR A 40 -2.41 -5.99 4.15
N CYS A 41 -1.89 -5.61 5.32
CA CYS A 41 -0.80 -4.64 5.46
C CYS A 41 0.37 -5.28 6.23
N ALA A 42 1.49 -5.49 5.55
CA ALA A 42 2.73 -5.95 6.16
C ALA A 42 3.67 -4.75 6.34
N LYS A 43 3.82 -4.30 7.59
CA LYS A 43 4.77 -3.24 7.95
C LYS A 43 6.13 -3.87 8.21
N ILE A 44 7.02 -3.80 7.22
CA ILE A 44 8.40 -4.29 7.36
C ILE A 44 9.26 -3.11 7.82
N ALA A 45 9.65 -3.14 9.09
CA ALA A 45 10.57 -2.15 9.66
C ALA A 45 12.01 -2.61 9.38
N GLN A 46 12.67 -1.99 8.40
CA GLN A 46 14.09 -2.21 8.18
C GLN A 46 14.89 -1.19 8.99
N VAL A 47 15.51 -1.66 10.08
CA VAL A 47 16.42 -0.85 10.88
C VAL A 47 17.80 -0.94 10.26
N GLN A 48 18.20 0.07 9.49
CA GLN A 48 19.60 0.24 9.11
C GLN A 48 20.30 1.01 10.24
N LYS A 49 21.24 0.35 10.92
CA LYS A 49 22.21 1.00 11.80
C LYS A 49 23.34 1.53 10.92
N GLU A 50 23.09 2.64 10.25
CA GLU A 50 24.18 3.51 9.80
C GLU A 50 24.36 4.58 10.88
N ASN A 51 25.61 4.86 11.22
CA ASN A 51 26.04 5.75 12.31
C ASN A 51 25.14 6.98 12.45
N GLU A 52 24.67 7.22 13.68
CA GLU A 52 23.73 8.24 14.17
C GLU A 52 23.21 9.33 13.19
N PRO A 53 21.89 9.63 13.14
CA PRO A 53 20.77 8.99 13.83
C PRO A 53 20.18 7.82 13.04
N SER A 54 19.64 6.83 13.77
CA SER A 54 19.00 5.64 13.19
C SER A 54 17.79 6.01 12.31
N VAL A 55 17.99 6.00 10.99
CA VAL A 55 16.91 6.22 10.02
C VAL A 55 16.04 4.95 9.95
N LYS A 56 14.97 4.91 10.75
CA LYS A 56 13.92 3.89 10.63
C LYS A 56 13.14 4.10 9.32
N ARG A 57 13.51 3.37 8.27
CA ARG A 57 12.67 3.25 7.07
C ARG A 57 11.66 2.14 7.28
N VAL A 58 10.41 2.53 7.53
CA VAL A 58 9.28 1.61 7.56
C VAL A 58 8.76 1.47 6.14
N TYR A 59 8.91 0.29 5.55
CA TYR A 59 8.33 -0.03 4.26
C TYR A 59 7.03 -0.79 4.48
N THR A 60 5.93 -0.23 3.97
CA THR A 60 4.63 -0.88 4.02
C THR A 60 4.37 -1.62 2.72
N TYR A 61 4.10 -2.92 2.83
CA TYR A 61 3.69 -3.78 1.74
C TYR A 61 2.21 -4.12 1.87
N TYR A 62 1.55 -4.18 0.73
CA TYR A 62 0.13 -4.45 0.60
C TYR A 62 -0.07 -5.70 -0.24
N ASN A 63 -1.05 -6.51 0.15
CA ASN A 63 -1.38 -7.75 -0.55
C ASN A 63 -2.22 -7.49 -1.82
N LEU A 64 -2.54 -8.57 -2.53
CA LEU A 64 -3.32 -8.52 -3.77
C LEU A 64 -4.73 -7.93 -3.60
N ASP A 65 -5.41 -8.16 -2.47
CA ASP A 65 -6.74 -7.60 -2.22
C ASP A 65 -6.74 -6.07 -2.28
N ILE A 66 -5.74 -5.42 -1.66
CA ILE A 66 -5.58 -3.97 -1.73
C ILE A 66 -5.34 -3.50 -3.17
N ILE A 67 -4.51 -4.22 -3.93
CA ILE A 67 -4.23 -3.90 -5.34
C ILE A 67 -5.54 -3.89 -6.14
N ILE A 68 -6.37 -4.93 -5.97
CA ILE A 68 -7.65 -5.09 -6.66
C ILE A 68 -8.63 -3.99 -6.25
N SER A 69 -8.78 -3.73 -4.95
CA SER A 69 -9.70 -2.69 -4.45
C SER A 69 -9.34 -1.29 -4.96
N ILE A 70 -8.03 -0.96 -5.04
CA ILE A 70 -7.56 0.31 -5.62
C ILE A 70 -7.93 0.40 -7.11
N GLY A 71 -7.66 -0.66 -7.89
CA GLY A 71 -7.95 -0.69 -9.32
C GLY A 71 -9.45 -0.64 -9.63
N PHE A 72 -10.27 -1.30 -8.83
CA PHE A 72 -11.73 -1.31 -9.00
C PHE A 72 -12.34 0.07 -8.72
N ARG A 73 -11.93 0.75 -7.64
CA ARG A 73 -12.41 2.11 -7.33
C ARG A 73 -12.00 3.14 -8.37
N ASP A 74 -10.85 2.97 -9.03
CA ASP A 74 -10.41 3.91 -10.07
C ASP A 74 -11.22 3.78 -11.37
N ASN A 75 -11.60 2.55 -11.72
CA ASN A 75 -12.50 2.30 -12.85
C ASN A 75 -13.92 2.81 -12.63
N SER A 76 -14.39 2.85 -11.37
CA SER A 76 -15.74 3.35 -11.03
C SER A 76 -15.95 4.83 -11.35
N LYS A 77 -14.89 5.67 -11.30
CA LYS A 77 -14.97 7.11 -11.61
C LYS A 77 -14.87 7.45 -13.11
N ARG A 78 -14.70 6.46 -13.98
CA ARG A 78 -14.53 6.66 -15.43
C ARG A 78 -15.81 6.46 -16.25
N ARG A 79 -16.98 6.59 -15.63
CA ARG A 79 -18.29 6.62 -16.32
C ARG A 79 -18.87 8.02 -16.39
#